data_AF-A0A7X0CR37-F1
#
_entry.id   AF-A0A7X0CR37-F1
#
_cell.length_a   1.000
_cell.length_b   1.000
_cell.length_c   1.000
_cell.angle_alpha   90.00
_cell.angle_beta   90.00
_cell.angle_gamma   90.00
#
_symmetry.space_group_name_H-M   'P 1'
#
loop_
_entity.id
_entity.type
_entity.pdbx_description
1 polymer ?
#
loop_
_entity_poly.entity_id
_entity_poly.type
_entity_poly.pdbx_seq_one_letter_code
_entity_poly.pdbx_strand_id
1 'polypeptide(L)'
;MLTSLNVYNTLGVGTTQLYNKLTVYNHKWHGEFMLGNRKFDFQIKSHFPTKASPEFLMVDLVNNLDKLVEDRQAVLKNVLNKAQSMDKRKLKLSVSTYGNVRAKKLFEPILQLSNA
;
A
#
# COMPACT_ATOMS: atom_id res chain seq x y z
N MET A 1 -11.26 7.14 -0.96
CA MET A 1 -11.33 5.71 -0.54
C MET A 1 -11.08 5.64 0.96
N LEU A 2 -11.86 4.83 1.69
CA LEU A 2 -11.64 4.56 3.12
C LEU A 2 -10.84 3.25 3.26
N THR A 3 -9.78 3.25 4.06
CA THR A 3 -8.91 2.08 4.30
C THR A 3 -8.29 2.13 5.70
N SER A 4 -7.43 1.17 6.03
CA SER A 4 -6.59 1.18 7.24
C SER A 4 -5.33 0.35 7.01
N LEU A 5 -4.28 0.54 7.82
CA LEU A 5 -3.08 -0.29 7.73
C LEU A 5 -3.36 -1.78 8.02
N ASN A 6 -4.44 -2.07 8.77
CA ASN A 6 -4.89 -3.43 9.07
C ASN A 6 -5.19 -4.25 7.81
N VAL A 7 -5.60 -3.60 6.71
CA VAL A 7 -5.97 -4.30 5.47
C VAL A 7 -4.78 -5.06 4.88
N TYR A 8 -3.55 -4.65 5.18
CA TYR A 8 -2.34 -5.31 4.71
C TYR A 8 -2.20 -6.74 5.24
N ASN A 9 -2.81 -7.05 6.38
CA ASN A 9 -2.79 -8.40 6.97
C ASN A 9 -3.42 -9.43 6.02
N THR A 10 -4.34 -9.01 5.16
CA THR A 10 -4.96 -9.88 4.13
C THR A 10 -3.97 -10.37 3.06
N LEU A 11 -2.81 -9.72 2.91
CA LEU A 11 -1.79 -10.09 1.93
C LEU A 11 -0.92 -11.27 2.40
N GLY A 12 -0.91 -11.57 3.71
CA GLY A 12 -0.10 -12.65 4.28
C GLY A 12 1.42 -12.39 4.19
N VAL A 13 1.85 -11.13 4.29
CA VAL A 13 3.26 -10.71 4.17
C VAL A 13 3.93 -10.42 5.52
N GLY A 14 3.33 -10.86 6.62
CA GLY A 14 3.87 -10.71 7.97
C GLY A 14 3.49 -9.40 8.69
N THR A 15 2.58 -8.61 8.13
CA THR A 15 1.91 -7.55 8.89
C THR A 15 0.86 -8.18 9.80
N THR A 16 0.86 -7.82 11.08
CA THR A 16 -0.03 -8.43 12.09
C THR A 16 -0.59 -7.42 13.07
N GLN A 17 -0.05 -6.19 13.10
CA GLN A 17 -0.50 -5.17 14.03
C GLN A 17 -1.95 -4.73 13.76
N LEU A 18 -2.67 -4.45 14.85
CA LEU A 18 -3.99 -3.81 14.82
C LEU A 18 -3.85 -2.30 15.12
N TYR A 19 -4.30 -1.48 14.19
CA TYR A 19 -4.28 -0.02 14.25
C TYR A 19 -5.70 0.50 14.51
N ASN A 20 -5.86 1.30 15.57
CA ASN A 20 -7.12 2.00 15.90
C ASN A 20 -7.19 3.36 15.17
N LYS A 21 -6.97 3.35 13.86
CA LYS A 21 -7.00 4.54 13.00
C LYS A 21 -7.45 4.17 11.60
N LEU A 22 -8.36 4.96 11.03
CA LEU A 22 -8.79 4.84 9.65
C LEU A 22 -8.04 5.85 8.78
N THR A 23 -7.77 5.47 7.54
CA THR A 23 -7.13 6.32 6.54
C THR A 23 -8.12 6.67 5.45
N VAL A 24 -8.20 7.95 5.10
CA VAL A 24 -9.04 8.45 4.01
C VAL A 24 -8.15 8.97 2.90
N TYR A 25 -8.09 8.23 1.78
CA TYR A 25 -7.49 8.76 0.55
C TYR A 25 -8.48 9.67 -0.15
N ASN A 26 -8.06 10.91 -0.37
CA ASN A 26 -8.85 11.96 -1.02
C ASN A 26 -7.95 12.85 -1.89
N HIS A 27 -8.54 13.87 -2.50
CA HIS A 27 -7.82 14.82 -3.37
C HIS A 27 -7.70 16.23 -2.78
N LYS A 28 -8.30 16.49 -1.61
CA LYS A 28 -8.50 17.87 -1.13
C LYS A 28 -7.75 18.19 0.17
N TRP A 29 -7.91 17.36 1.19
CA TRP A 29 -7.48 17.69 2.56
C TRP A 29 -6.52 16.66 3.10
N HIS A 30 -5.50 17.12 3.82
CA HIS A 30 -4.61 16.26 4.59
C HIS A 30 -4.79 16.52 6.09
N GLY A 31 -4.43 15.55 6.93
CA GLY A 31 -4.34 15.72 8.38
C GLY A 31 -5.15 14.71 9.18
N GLU A 32 -4.95 14.71 10.49
CA GLU A 32 -5.69 13.85 11.41
C GLU A 32 -6.91 14.57 11.98
N PHE A 33 -8.06 13.90 11.96
CA PHE A 33 -9.33 14.41 12.45
C PHE A 33 -9.97 13.38 13.37
N MET A 34 -10.56 13.85 14.46
CA MET A 34 -11.39 13.04 15.35
C MET A 34 -12.85 13.24 14.96
N LEU A 35 -13.54 12.16 14.58
CA LEU A 35 -14.98 12.18 14.32
C LEU A 35 -15.65 11.20 15.27
N GLY A 36 -16.35 11.74 16.28
CA GLY A 36 -16.75 10.97 17.45
C GLY A 36 -15.52 10.36 18.14
N ASN A 37 -15.57 9.06 18.42
CA ASN A 37 -14.47 8.34 19.10
C ASN A 37 -13.51 7.63 18.13
N ARG A 38 -13.46 8.05 16.86
CA ARG A 38 -12.60 7.44 15.83
C ARG A 38 -11.64 8.45 15.25
N LYS A 39 -10.36 8.05 15.15
CA LYS A 39 -9.31 8.82 14.49
C LYS A 39 -9.28 8.52 12.99
N PHE A 40 -9.33 9.57 12.19
CA PHE A 40 -9.19 9.53 10.74
C PHE A 40 -7.94 10.28 10.31
N ASP A 41 -7.12 9.64 9.49
CA ASP A 41 -5.94 10.23 8.84
C ASP A 41 -6.28 10.47 7.36
N PHE A 42 -6.51 11.72 7.00
CA PHE A 42 -6.78 12.13 5.64
C PHE A 42 -5.45 12.32 4.91
N GLN A 43 -5.29 11.62 3.80
CA GLN A 43 -4.09 11.67 2.98
C GLN A 43 -4.46 12.01 1.55
N ILE A 44 -3.85 13.08 1.05
CA ILE A 44 -3.99 13.50 -0.33
C ILE A 44 -3.21 12.52 -1.21
N LYS A 45 -3.91 11.89 -2.15
CA LYS A 45 -3.34 10.98 -3.15
C LYS A 45 -3.80 11.43 -4.53
N SER A 46 -2.88 11.53 -5.48
CA SER A 46 -3.22 11.88 -6.87
C SER A 46 -4.11 10.82 -7.51
N HIS A 47 -3.78 9.54 -7.27
CA HIS A 47 -4.51 8.40 -7.78
C HIS A 47 -4.72 7.35 -6.69
N PHE A 48 -5.93 6.80 -6.64
CA PHE A 48 -6.30 5.63 -5.84
C PHE A 48 -7.54 4.98 -6.48
N PRO A 49 -7.71 3.65 -6.36
CA PRO A 49 -8.86 2.97 -6.92
C PRO A 49 -10.11 3.17 -6.07
N THR A 50 -11.28 2.92 -6.66
CA THR A 50 -12.56 2.89 -5.92
C THR A 50 -12.65 1.71 -4.96
N LYS A 51 -12.07 0.56 -5.33
CA LYS A 51 -11.96 -0.65 -4.51
C LYS A 51 -10.52 -1.12 -4.46
N ALA A 52 -10.05 -1.50 -3.27
CA ALA A 52 -8.71 -2.01 -3.09
C ALA A 52 -8.59 -3.44 -3.63
N SER A 53 -7.76 -3.65 -4.66
CA SER A 53 -7.36 -4.98 -5.10
C SER A 53 -6.11 -5.45 -4.34
N PRO A 54 -5.80 -6.76 -4.30
CA PRO A 54 -4.56 -7.26 -3.70
C PRO A 54 -3.30 -6.61 -4.29
N GLU A 55 -3.27 -6.36 -5.59
CA GLU A 55 -2.15 -5.71 -6.28
C GLU A 55 -2.00 -4.25 -5.85
N PHE A 56 -3.11 -3.51 -5.75
CA PHE A 56 -3.10 -2.16 -5.20
C PHE A 56 -2.59 -2.15 -3.76
N LEU A 57 -3.09 -3.06 -2.92
CA LEU A 57 -2.68 -3.15 -1.52
C LEU A 57 -1.18 -3.47 -1.37
N MET A 58 -0.63 -4.30 -2.26
CA MET A 58 0.81 -4.60 -2.26
C MET A 58 1.64 -3.34 -2.53
N VAL A 59 1.21 -2.52 -3.50
CA VAL A 59 1.86 -1.24 -3.82
C VAL A 59 1.68 -0.22 -2.69
N ASP A 60 0.46 -0.13 -2.16
CA ASP A 60 0.11 0.80 -1.09
C ASP A 60 0.86 0.48 0.21
N LEU A 61 1.05 -0.80 0.53
CA LEU A 61 1.88 -1.24 1.66
C LEU A 61 3.30 -0.71 1.51
N VAL A 62 3.95 -0.93 0.37
CA VAL A 62 5.33 -0.49 0.13
C VAL A 62 5.45 1.03 0.17
N ASN A 63 4.44 1.74 -0.35
CA ASN A 63 4.35 3.19 -0.27
C ASN A 63 4.26 3.72 1.17
N ASN A 64 3.62 2.96 2.07
CA ASN A 64 3.36 3.34 3.45
C ASN A 64 4.20 2.55 4.46
N LEU A 65 5.26 1.86 4.02
CA LEU A 65 6.04 0.95 4.87
C LEU A 65 6.68 1.65 6.08
N ASP A 66 6.96 2.95 5.98
CA ASP A 66 7.45 3.78 7.10
C ASP A 66 6.44 3.99 8.24
N LYS A 67 5.16 3.69 7.99
CA LYS A 67 4.07 3.79 8.98
C LYS A 67 3.82 2.49 9.72
N LEU A 68 4.44 1.40 9.28
CA LEU A 68 4.32 0.09 9.90
C LEU A 68 5.32 -0.04 11.04
N VAL A 69 4.90 -0.70 12.12
CA VAL A 69 5.77 -0.97 13.28
C VAL A 69 6.61 -2.23 13.06
N GLU A 70 6.21 -3.07 12.12
CA GLU A 70 6.88 -4.31 11.75
C GLU A 70 8.27 -4.09 11.13
N ASP A 71 9.14 -5.10 11.22
CA ASP A 71 10.48 -5.03 10.62
C ASP A 71 10.39 -4.85 9.10
N ARG A 72 10.94 -3.73 8.63
CA ARG A 72 10.80 -3.28 7.25
C ARG A 72 11.46 -4.24 6.27
N GLN A 73 12.60 -4.85 6.63
CA GLN A 73 13.31 -5.75 5.73
C GLN A 73 12.59 -7.09 5.61
N ALA A 74 12.08 -7.62 6.73
CA ALA A 74 11.29 -8.84 6.78
C ALA A 74 10.00 -8.70 5.95
N VAL A 75 9.28 -7.59 6.12
CA VAL A 75 8.07 -7.30 5.33
C VAL A 75 8.40 -7.20 3.84
N LEU A 76 9.46 -6.47 3.45
CA LEU A 76 9.86 -6.36 2.05
C LEU A 76 10.24 -7.70 1.41
N LYS A 77 10.95 -8.56 2.14
CA LYS A 77 11.27 -9.92 1.69
C LYS A 77 10.00 -10.71 1.40
N ASN A 78 9.02 -10.67 2.31
CA ASN A 78 7.75 -11.36 2.14
C ASN A 78 6.91 -10.78 0.99
N VAL A 79 6.92 -9.45 0.83
CA VAL A 79 6.28 -8.75 -0.31
C VAL A 79 6.85 -9.25 -1.63
N LEU A 80 8.18 -9.31 -1.78
CA LEU A 80 8.82 -9.79 -3.00
C LEU A 80 8.50 -11.26 -3.27
N ASN A 81 8.52 -12.11 -2.24
CA ASN A 81 8.14 -13.52 -2.37
C ASN A 81 6.68 -13.68 -2.81
N LYS A 82 5.75 -12.95 -2.18
CA LYS A 82 4.32 -13.00 -2.51
C LYS A 82 4.06 -12.47 -3.92
N ALA A 83 4.74 -11.41 -4.33
CA ALA A 83 4.60 -10.82 -5.66
C ALA A 83 4.92 -11.80 -6.80
N GLN A 84 5.76 -12.81 -6.58
CA GLN A 84 6.07 -13.84 -7.58
C GLN A 84 4.85 -14.69 -7.94
N SER A 85 3.91 -14.91 -7.00
CA SER A 85 2.72 -15.73 -7.21
C SER A 85 1.48 -14.90 -7.63
N MET A 86 1.61 -13.60 -7.80
CA MET A 86 0.49 -12.71 -8.17
C MET A 86 0.35 -12.56 -9.68
N ASP A 87 -0.79 -12.05 -10.14
CA ASP A 87 -0.99 -11.66 -11.54
C ASP A 87 -0.05 -10.49 -11.89
N LYS A 88 1.03 -10.80 -12.60
CA LYS A 88 2.07 -9.82 -12.96
C LYS A 88 1.55 -8.67 -13.81
N ARG A 89 0.50 -8.88 -14.63
CA ARG A 89 -0.06 -7.80 -15.45
C ARG A 89 -0.79 -6.78 -14.58
N LYS A 90 -1.63 -7.27 -13.66
CA LYS A 90 -2.35 -6.40 -12.71
C LYS A 90 -1.40 -5.70 -11.73
N LEU A 91 -0.35 -6.40 -11.29
CA LEU A 91 0.66 -5.83 -10.40
C LEU A 91 1.48 -4.75 -11.12
N LYS A 92 1.92 -5.00 -12.36
CA LYS A 92 2.60 -4.00 -13.20
C LYS A 92 1.76 -2.75 -13.42
N LEU A 93 0.46 -2.92 -13.73
CA LEU A 93 -0.46 -1.80 -13.83
C LEU A 93 -0.55 -1.02 -12.51
N SER A 94 -0.74 -1.73 -11.39
CA SER A 94 -0.86 -1.08 -10.07
C SER A 94 0.41 -0.33 -9.66
N VAL A 95 1.59 -0.89 -9.92
CA VAL A 95 2.89 -0.24 -9.64
C VAL A 95 3.07 1.01 -10.49
N SER A 96 2.72 0.95 -11.78
CA SER A 96 2.78 2.11 -12.68
C SER A 96 1.87 3.25 -12.22
N THR A 97 0.62 2.92 -11.90
CA THR A 97 -0.43 3.90 -11.57
C THR A 97 -0.30 4.48 -10.16
N TYR A 98 0.02 3.65 -9.17
CA TYR A 98 -0.07 4.02 -7.75
C TYR A 98 1.28 4.00 -7.01
N GLY A 99 2.33 3.44 -7.61
CA GLY A 99 3.64 3.32 -6.95
C GLY A 99 4.38 4.64 -6.87
N ASN A 100 4.95 4.95 -5.70
CA ASN A 100 5.98 5.96 -5.59
C ASN A 100 7.34 5.42 -6.10
N VAL A 101 8.38 6.25 -6.09
CA VAL A 101 9.73 5.87 -6.58
C VAL A 101 10.25 4.61 -5.89
N ARG A 102 10.03 4.47 -4.57
CA ARG A 102 10.47 3.30 -3.80
C ARG A 102 9.74 2.02 -4.25
N ALA A 103 8.41 2.09 -4.37
CA ALA A 103 7.63 0.93 -4.80
C ALA A 103 8.01 0.51 -6.22
N LYS A 104 8.19 1.46 -7.14
CA LYS A 104 8.62 1.18 -8.51
C LYS A 104 9.97 0.46 -8.54
N LYS A 105 10.98 1.00 -7.84
CA LYS A 105 12.30 0.37 -7.73
C LYS A 105 12.26 -1.03 -7.11
N LEU A 106 11.42 -1.24 -6.10
CA LEU A 106 11.29 -2.54 -5.44
C LEU A 106 10.76 -3.62 -6.41
N PHE A 107 9.74 -3.29 -7.21
CA PHE A 107 9.08 -4.25 -8.09
C PHE A 107 9.69 -4.37 -9.48
N GLU A 108 10.54 -3.43 -9.89
CA GLU A 108 11.20 -3.39 -11.19
C GLU A 108 11.88 -4.73 -11.58
N PRO A 109 12.66 -5.40 -10.71
CA PRO A 109 13.30 -6.67 -11.05
C PRO A 109 12.31 -7.80 -11.34
N ILE A 110 11.14 -7.79 -10.70
CA ILE A 110 10.13 -8.85 -10.82
C ILE A 110 9.23 -8.64 -12.04
N LEU A 111 9.03 -7.38 -12.43
CA LEU A 111 8.02 -6.97 -13.40
C LEU A 111 8.59 -6.52 -14.75
N GLN A 112 9.92 -6.46 -14.89
CA GLN A 112 10.60 -5.94 -16.09
C GLN A 112 9.96 -4.62 -16.52
N LEU A 113 9.88 -3.67 -15.57
CA LEU A 113 9.39 -2.33 -15.85
C LEU A 113 10.48 -1.65 -16.68
N SER A 114 10.34 -1.63 -18.00
CA SER A 114 11.14 -0.78 -18.86
C SER A 114 10.87 0.67 -18.44
N ASN A 115 11.94 1.42 -18.12
CA ASN A 115 11.86 2.87 -17.99
C ASN A 115 11.36 3.41 -19.33
N ALA A 116 10.08 3.80 -19.38
CA ALA A 116 9.49 4.50 -20.51
C ALA A 116 9.94 5.97 -20.47
#